data_AF-A0A8E0RSM2-F1
#
_entry.id   AF-A0A8E0RSM2-F1
#
_cell.length_a   1.000
_cell.length_b   1.000
_cell.length_c   1.000
_cell.angle_alpha   90.00
_cell.angle_beta   90.00
_cell.angle_gamma   90.00
#
_symmetry.space_group_name_H-M   'P 1'
#
loop_
_entity.id
_entity.type
_entity.pdbx_description
1 polymer ?
#
loop_
_entity_poly.entity_id
_entity_poly.type
_entity_poly.pdbx_seq_one_letter_code
_entity_poly.pdbx_strand_id
1 'polypeptide(L)'
;MGSAIRSQRKGSGGVFKAHTKYRKGRAWLRAVDFAQRHGCIRNVLRDIIHDPGRGAPLARVSFRDVYSYKQVKQLLIAAEGMYTGQFVYCGKKAKLQVSEWILFQNLVDNILFIGAMPEGTIVCNLEEKCGDPGRLARASGDYATVVAHNPDTKRTRVKLPSSAKTMSSNGGSRRWG
;
A
#
# COMPACT_ATOMS: atom_id res chain seq x y z
N MET A 1 -28.25 -5.98 40.19
CA MET A 1 -27.91 -6.16 38.76
C MET A 1 -27.13 -4.95 38.29
N GLY A 2 -25.93 -5.14 37.71
CA GLY A 2 -25.03 -4.04 37.33
C GLY A 2 -25.27 -3.51 35.91
N SER A 3 -25.05 -2.21 35.70
CA SER A 3 -25.14 -1.59 34.38
C SER A 3 -23.95 -1.96 33.48
N ALA A 4 -24.16 -1.94 32.15
CA ALA A 4 -23.12 -2.26 31.17
C ALA A 4 -21.94 -1.26 31.22
N ILE A 5 -20.71 -1.78 31.28
CA ILE A 5 -19.50 -0.96 31.31
C ILE A 5 -19.22 -0.30 29.95
N ARG A 6 -18.45 0.79 29.95
CA ARG A 6 -18.15 1.58 28.73
C ARG A 6 -17.54 0.73 27.61
N SER A 7 -16.71 -0.27 27.91
CA SER A 7 -16.13 -1.16 26.89
C SER A 7 -17.18 -1.99 26.15
N GLN A 8 -18.15 -2.56 26.87
CA GLN A 8 -19.26 -3.32 26.29
C GLN A 8 -20.12 -2.45 25.37
N ARG A 9 -20.31 -1.17 25.71
CA ARG A 9 -21.09 -0.21 24.90
C ARG A 9 -20.41 0.20 23.59
N LYS A 10 -19.12 -0.07 23.38
CA LYS A 10 -18.43 0.29 22.13
C LYS A 10 -18.80 -0.61 20.95
N GLY A 11 -19.18 -1.88 21.21
CA GLY A 11 -19.50 -2.85 20.17
C GLY A 11 -20.91 -2.72 19.57
N SER A 12 -21.86 -2.13 20.32
CA SER A 12 -23.27 -2.07 19.93
C SER A 12 -23.62 -1.00 18.88
N GLY A 13 -22.63 -0.22 18.41
CA GLY A 13 -22.85 0.75 17.34
C GLY A 13 -23.71 1.97 17.74
N GLY A 14 -23.66 2.39 19.01
CA GLY A 14 -24.28 3.64 19.47
C GLY A 14 -23.38 4.86 19.24
N VAL A 15 -23.13 5.62 20.31
CA VAL A 15 -22.34 6.87 20.30
C VAL A 15 -20.88 6.68 19.83
N PHE A 16 -20.32 5.47 19.97
CA PHE A 16 -18.92 5.17 19.65
C PHE A 16 -18.67 4.81 18.17
N LYS A 17 -19.61 5.12 17.27
CA LYS A 17 -19.43 4.97 15.82
C LYS A 17 -18.38 5.95 15.29
N ALA A 18 -17.65 5.54 14.25
CA ALA A 18 -16.68 6.41 13.60
C ALA A 18 -17.38 7.57 12.88
N HIS A 19 -16.85 8.79 13.06
CA HIS A 19 -17.30 9.96 12.30
C HIS A 19 -16.73 9.91 10.87
N THR A 20 -17.58 9.56 9.90
CA THR A 20 -17.16 9.31 8.51
C THR A 20 -17.56 10.39 7.50
N LYS A 21 -18.33 11.41 7.90
CA LYS A 21 -18.90 12.43 7.00
C LYS A 21 -17.86 13.10 6.07
N TYR A 22 -16.68 13.43 6.60
CA TYR A 22 -15.64 14.15 5.86
C TYR A 22 -14.54 13.23 5.29
N ARG A 23 -14.65 11.91 5.47
CA ARG A 23 -13.69 10.95 4.93
C ARG A 23 -13.74 10.99 3.40
N LYS A 24 -12.58 11.17 2.77
CA LYS A 24 -12.41 11.27 1.31
C LYS A 24 -12.61 9.93 0.60
N GLY A 25 -12.38 8.83 1.32
CA GLY A 25 -12.65 7.49 0.82
C GLY A 25 -11.70 6.44 1.37
N ARG A 26 -11.83 5.22 0.86
CA ARG A 26 -10.98 4.10 1.23
C ARG A 26 -9.70 4.16 0.41
N ALA A 27 -8.57 4.28 1.09
CA ALA A 27 -7.26 4.18 0.45
C ALA A 27 -6.92 2.71 0.24
N TRP A 28 -6.80 2.25 -0.99
CA TRP A 28 -6.67 0.84 -1.32
C TRP A 28 -5.89 0.63 -2.60
N LEU A 29 -5.12 -0.45 -2.66
CA LEU A 29 -4.47 -0.91 -3.89
C LEU A 29 -5.49 -1.41 -4.90
N ARG A 30 -5.17 -1.30 -6.20
CA ARG A 30 -6.02 -1.81 -7.28
C ARG A 30 -6.05 -3.33 -7.23
N ALA A 31 -7.21 -3.89 -7.61
CA ALA A 31 -7.35 -5.33 -7.79
C ALA A 31 -6.26 -5.90 -8.71
N VAL A 32 -5.95 -7.18 -8.53
CA VAL A 32 -4.85 -7.79 -9.26
C VAL A 32 -5.24 -8.18 -10.68
N ASP A 33 -5.00 -7.31 -11.66
CA ASP A 33 -5.29 -7.57 -13.07
C ASP A 33 -4.14 -8.23 -13.84
N PHE A 34 -4.44 -8.70 -15.06
CA PHE A 34 -3.49 -9.37 -15.95
C PHE A 34 -2.27 -8.48 -16.27
N ALA A 35 -2.54 -7.20 -16.55
CA ALA A 35 -1.51 -6.23 -16.92
C ALA A 35 -0.50 -6.01 -15.79
N GLN A 36 -0.89 -6.07 -14.53
CA GLN A 36 0.05 -5.99 -13.41
C GLN A 36 0.75 -7.32 -13.11
N ARG A 37 0.15 -8.49 -13.37
CA ARG A 37 0.82 -9.80 -13.16
C ARG A 37 1.93 -10.05 -14.17
N HIS A 38 1.71 -9.70 -15.44
CA HIS A 38 2.63 -10.01 -16.54
C HIS A 38 3.35 -8.79 -17.12
N GLY A 39 2.86 -7.59 -16.84
CA GLY A 39 3.35 -6.35 -17.41
C GLY A 39 3.60 -5.26 -16.37
N CYS A 40 3.45 -4.03 -16.82
CA CYS A 40 3.61 -2.81 -16.05
C CYS A 40 2.60 -1.78 -16.58
N ILE A 41 1.85 -1.15 -15.68
CA ILE A 41 0.90 -0.08 -16.01
C ILE A 41 1.47 1.22 -15.48
N ARG A 42 1.51 2.24 -16.35
CA ARG A 42 1.89 3.60 -15.98
C ARG A 42 0.65 4.42 -15.62
N ASN A 43 0.68 5.04 -14.45
CA ASN A 43 -0.42 5.85 -13.91
C ASN A 43 0.10 7.24 -13.54
N VAL A 44 -0.79 8.22 -13.46
CA VAL A 44 -0.41 9.60 -13.11
C VAL A 44 -0.99 9.95 -11.75
N LEU A 45 -0.14 10.42 -10.84
CA LEU A 45 -0.58 11.03 -9.60
C LEU A 45 -1.19 12.39 -9.92
N ARG A 46 -2.48 12.55 -9.68
CA ARG A 46 -3.20 13.79 -9.97
C ARG A 46 -3.04 14.78 -8.83
N ASP A 47 -3.30 14.35 -7.60
CA ASP A 47 -3.27 15.20 -6.42
C ASP A 47 -2.87 14.41 -5.17
N ILE A 48 -2.31 15.12 -4.19
CA ILE A 48 -2.10 14.63 -2.83
C ILE A 48 -3.08 15.37 -1.93
N ILE A 49 -3.96 14.64 -1.24
CA ILE A 49 -5.08 15.20 -0.46
C ILE A 49 -5.02 14.75 1.00
N HIS A 50 -5.51 15.60 1.90
CA HIS A 50 -5.70 15.24 3.30
C HIS A 50 -7.05 14.52 3.52
N ASP A 51 -7.02 13.39 4.23
CA ASP A 51 -8.22 12.66 4.71
C ASP A 51 -8.42 12.93 6.20
N PRO A 52 -9.49 13.64 6.60
CA PRO A 52 -9.78 13.92 8.01
C PRO A 52 -9.83 12.65 8.85
N GLY A 53 -8.92 12.53 9.81
CA GLY A 53 -8.77 11.35 10.68
C GLY A 53 -7.80 10.29 10.15
N ARG A 54 -6.95 10.61 9.17
CA ARG A 54 -5.67 9.95 8.93
C ARG A 54 -4.54 10.94 9.20
N GLY A 55 -3.43 10.45 9.76
CA GLY A 55 -2.18 11.20 9.78
C GLY A 55 -1.48 11.20 8.41
N ALA A 56 -1.57 10.09 7.67
CA ALA A 56 -0.96 9.95 6.35
C ALA A 56 -1.80 10.62 5.25
N PRO A 57 -1.18 11.40 4.33
CA PRO A 57 -1.85 11.93 3.16
C PRO A 57 -2.28 10.83 2.18
N LEU A 58 -3.27 11.13 1.34
CA LEU A 58 -3.74 10.23 0.29
C LEU A 58 -3.30 10.73 -1.09
N ALA A 59 -2.78 9.82 -1.90
CA ALA A 59 -2.47 10.08 -3.30
C ALA A 59 -3.67 9.70 -4.18
N ARG A 60 -4.20 10.66 -4.95
CA ARG A 60 -5.24 10.44 -5.95
C ARG A 60 -4.57 10.10 -7.28
N VAL A 61 -4.55 8.83 -7.61
CA VAL A 61 -3.91 8.32 -8.84
C VAL A 61 -4.98 8.04 -9.90
N SER A 62 -4.70 8.47 -11.13
CA SER A 62 -5.54 8.23 -12.30
C SER A 62 -4.94 7.07 -13.10
N PHE A 63 -5.66 5.96 -13.10
CA PHE A 63 -5.35 4.77 -13.86
C PHE A 63 -6.07 4.83 -15.21
N ARG A 64 -5.41 4.36 -16.26
CA ARG A 64 -6.10 4.04 -17.51
C ARG A 64 -6.61 2.61 -17.41
N ASP A 65 -7.89 2.40 -17.68
CA ASP A 65 -8.42 1.05 -17.74
C ASP A 65 -7.86 0.32 -18.97
N VAL A 66 -7.59 -0.97 -18.82
CA VAL A 66 -6.98 -1.82 -19.85
C VAL A 66 -8.04 -2.32 -20.83
N TYR A 67 -9.27 -2.51 -20.34
CA TYR A 67 -10.35 -3.13 -21.11
C TYR A 67 -11.32 -2.11 -21.72
N SER A 68 -11.37 -0.89 -21.20
CA SER A 68 -12.30 0.16 -21.64
C SER A 68 -11.62 1.52 -21.73
N TYR A 69 -12.14 2.40 -22.58
CA TYR A 69 -11.67 3.79 -22.68
C TYR A 69 -12.20 4.64 -21.51
N LYS A 70 -11.76 4.31 -20.29
CA LYS A 70 -12.16 4.98 -19.04
C LYS A 70 -10.94 5.24 -18.16
N GLN A 71 -11.01 6.31 -17.38
CA GLN A 71 -10.03 6.61 -16.34
C GLN A 71 -10.57 6.19 -14.98
N VAL A 72 -9.88 5.28 -14.31
CA VAL A 72 -10.23 4.84 -12.96
C VAL A 72 -9.45 5.69 -11.97
N LYS A 73 -10.17 6.44 -11.14
CA LYS A 73 -9.58 7.23 -10.06
C LYS A 73 -9.47 6.37 -8.82
N GLN A 74 -8.30 6.32 -8.21
CA GLN A 74 -8.08 5.52 -7.02
C GLN A 74 -7.27 6.27 -5.99
N LEU A 75 -7.62 6.05 -4.72
CA LEU A 75 -6.94 6.64 -3.58
C LEU A 75 -5.93 5.64 -3.04
N LEU A 76 -4.67 6.04 -3.03
CA LEU A 76 -3.57 5.31 -2.40
C LEU A 76 -3.12 6.05 -1.15
N ILE A 77 -2.40 5.35 -0.27
CA ILE A 77 -1.62 6.04 0.75
C ILE A 77 -0.45 6.69 0.03
N ALA A 78 -0.25 7.99 0.25
CA ALA A 78 0.91 8.67 -0.27
C ALA A 78 2.11 8.26 0.56
N ALA A 79 3.18 7.91 -0.14
CA ALA A 79 4.45 7.64 0.48
C ALA A 79 5.34 8.89 0.38
N GLU A 80 6.38 8.95 1.22
CA GLU A 80 7.22 10.13 1.33
C GLU A 80 7.99 10.38 0.03
N GLY A 81 8.01 11.62 -0.44
CA GLY A 81 8.64 12.00 -1.72
C GLY A 81 7.73 11.97 -2.95
N MET A 82 6.49 11.46 -2.83
CA MET A 82 5.53 11.53 -3.94
C MET A 82 5.15 12.98 -4.27
N TYR A 83 5.01 13.30 -5.55
CA TYR A 83 4.62 14.64 -6.04
C TYR A 83 3.53 14.59 -7.11
N THR A 84 2.82 15.69 -7.29
CA THR A 84 1.74 15.80 -8.29
C THR A 84 2.29 15.80 -9.71
N GLY A 85 1.65 15.07 -10.62
CA GLY A 85 2.13 14.85 -11.98
C GLY A 85 3.10 13.69 -12.14
N GLN A 86 3.57 13.10 -11.04
CA GLN A 86 4.47 11.95 -11.05
C GLN A 86 3.83 10.72 -11.72
N PHE A 87 4.68 9.94 -12.41
CA PHE A 87 4.28 8.63 -12.94
C PHE A 87 4.50 7.53 -11.90
N VAL A 88 3.43 6.83 -11.56
CA VAL A 88 3.43 5.67 -10.66
C VAL A 88 3.32 4.42 -11.52
N TYR A 89 4.32 3.54 -11.47
CA TYR A 89 4.31 2.29 -12.21
C TYR A 89 3.83 1.15 -11.32
N CYS A 90 2.98 0.28 -11.87
CA CYS A 90 2.44 -0.86 -11.14
C CYS A 90 2.55 -2.13 -11.96
N GLY A 91 3.20 -3.16 -11.43
CA GLY A 91 3.25 -4.49 -12.04
C GLY A 91 4.59 -5.19 -11.89
N LYS A 92 4.66 -6.45 -12.29
CA LYS A 92 5.83 -7.32 -12.12
C LYS A 92 7.07 -6.82 -12.86
N LYS A 93 6.86 -6.17 -14.01
CA LYS A 93 7.94 -5.61 -14.84
C LYS A 93 8.17 -4.12 -14.57
N ALA A 94 7.54 -3.54 -13.55
CA ALA A 94 7.90 -2.18 -13.17
C ALA A 94 9.38 -2.18 -12.76
N LYS A 95 10.15 -1.21 -13.24
CA LYS A 95 11.54 -1.08 -12.79
C LYS A 95 11.49 -0.52 -11.37
N LEU A 96 12.28 -1.05 -10.45
CA LEU A 96 12.65 -0.27 -9.29
C LEU A 96 13.38 0.96 -9.85
N GLN A 97 12.78 2.14 -9.76
CA GLN A 97 13.49 3.36 -10.10
C GLN A 97 14.47 3.62 -8.95
N VAL A 98 15.60 2.90 -9.00
CA VAL A 98 16.82 3.28 -8.30
C VAL A 98 17.37 4.42 -9.13
N SER A 99 17.02 5.66 -8.79
CA SER A 99 17.70 6.81 -9.37
C SER A 99 19.13 6.80 -8.84
N GLU A 100 20.09 6.50 -9.71
CA GLU A 100 21.53 6.30 -9.41
C GLU A 100 22.27 7.60 -9.00
N TRP A 101 21.55 8.63 -8.61
CA TRP A 101 22.09 9.83 -7.99
C TRP A 101 21.16 10.28 -6.87
N ILE A 102 21.45 9.74 -5.68
CA ILE A 102 21.19 10.20 -4.31
C ILE A 102 21.10 8.93 -3.46
N LEU A 103 22.24 8.60 -2.83
CA LEU A 103 22.27 7.79 -1.63
C LEU A 103 21.37 8.49 -0.60
N PHE A 104 20.41 7.75 -0.06
CA PHE A 104 19.29 8.22 0.79
C PHE A 104 18.16 8.93 0.05
N GLN A 105 17.06 8.19 -0.13
CA GLN A 105 15.72 8.69 -0.48
C GLN A 105 15.41 8.72 -1.98
N ASN A 106 14.98 7.57 -2.52
CA ASN A 106 13.89 7.45 -3.51
C ASN A 106 13.78 5.98 -3.96
N LEU A 107 12.97 5.20 -3.24
CA LEU A 107 12.58 3.83 -3.60
C LEU A 107 11.05 3.71 -3.82
N VAL A 108 10.33 4.83 -3.77
CA VAL A 108 9.00 4.86 -3.17
C VAL A 108 7.85 4.81 -4.21
N ASP A 109 8.13 4.81 -5.51
CA ASP A 109 7.07 5.21 -6.46
C ASP A 109 6.38 4.07 -7.20
N ASN A 110 6.82 2.82 -7.00
CA ASN A 110 6.36 1.69 -7.81
C ASN A 110 5.69 0.59 -6.98
N ILE A 111 4.49 0.22 -7.42
CA ILE A 111 3.72 -0.87 -6.84
C ILE A 111 4.21 -2.18 -7.45
N LEU A 112 5.13 -2.82 -6.74
CA LEU A 112 5.84 -4.00 -7.16
C LEU A 112 5.46 -5.24 -6.33
N PHE A 113 5.95 -6.41 -6.73
CA PHE A 113 5.83 -7.64 -5.96
C PHE A 113 7.03 -7.76 -5.04
N ILE A 114 6.81 -8.14 -3.77
CA ILE A 114 7.92 -8.23 -2.81
C ILE A 114 8.99 -9.22 -3.27
N GLY A 115 8.62 -10.30 -3.95
CA GLY A 115 9.58 -11.29 -4.42
C GLY A 115 10.54 -10.76 -5.50
N ALA A 116 10.29 -9.58 -6.05
CA ALA A 116 11.15 -8.92 -7.03
C ALA A 116 12.04 -7.84 -6.39
N MET A 117 11.92 -7.59 -5.09
CA MET A 117 12.69 -6.56 -4.41
C MET A 117 13.97 -7.12 -3.81
N PRO A 118 15.03 -6.31 -3.71
CA PRO A 118 16.19 -6.68 -2.92
C PRO A 118 15.85 -6.69 -1.42
N GLU A 119 16.57 -7.53 -0.69
CA GLU A 119 16.54 -7.55 0.78
C GLU A 119 17.03 -6.22 1.34
N GLY A 120 16.50 -5.80 2.49
CA GLY A 120 16.79 -4.50 3.10
C GLY A 120 15.93 -3.35 2.58
N THR A 121 15.09 -3.56 1.56
CA THR A 121 14.16 -2.53 1.06
C THR A 121 13.13 -2.13 2.11
N ILE A 122 12.86 -0.82 2.17
CA ILE A 122 11.86 -0.19 3.03
C ILE A 122 10.57 -0.09 2.25
N VAL A 123 9.47 -0.54 2.85
CA VAL A 123 8.22 -0.77 2.10
C VAL A 123 7.01 -0.30 2.89
N CYS A 124 5.97 0.17 2.21
CA CYS A 124 4.73 0.63 2.83
C CYS A 124 3.48 -0.02 2.19
N ASN A 125 2.32 0.13 2.84
CA ASN A 125 1.01 -0.31 2.34
C ASN A 125 0.99 -1.76 1.83
N LEU A 126 1.44 -2.66 2.68
CA LEU A 126 1.81 -4.03 2.34
C LEU A 126 0.60 -5.00 2.47
N GLU A 127 0.48 -5.94 1.53
CA GLU A 127 -0.61 -6.93 1.47
C GLU A 127 -0.38 -8.12 2.42
N GLU A 128 -1.29 -8.42 3.36
CA GLU A 128 -1.14 -9.61 4.21
C GLU A 128 -1.21 -10.90 3.38
N LYS A 129 -2.25 -11.01 2.53
CA LYS A 129 -2.44 -12.07 1.54
C LYS A 129 -2.42 -11.49 0.13
N CYS A 130 -2.12 -12.34 -0.86
CA CYS A 130 -2.07 -11.93 -2.26
C CYS A 130 -3.40 -11.36 -2.74
N GLY A 131 -3.39 -10.11 -3.20
CA GLY A 131 -4.59 -9.43 -3.72
C GLY A 131 -5.42 -8.71 -2.66
N ASP A 132 -4.94 -8.66 -1.41
CA ASP A 132 -5.49 -7.74 -0.42
C ASP A 132 -5.25 -6.30 -0.86
N PRO A 133 -6.11 -5.33 -0.53
CA PRO A 133 -5.96 -3.96 -0.98
C PRO A 133 -4.90 -3.14 -0.19
N GLY A 134 -3.91 -3.81 0.41
CA GLY A 134 -2.92 -3.25 1.34
C GLY A 134 -3.48 -3.15 2.77
N ARG A 135 -2.85 -3.86 3.72
CA ARG A 135 -3.34 -4.02 5.11
C ARG A 135 -2.31 -3.65 6.18
N LEU A 136 -1.02 -3.83 5.92
CA LEU A 136 0.06 -3.60 6.89
C LEU A 136 0.86 -2.34 6.54
N ALA A 137 1.54 -1.73 7.52
CA ALA A 137 2.36 -0.53 7.38
C ALA A 137 1.62 0.63 6.66
N ARG A 138 0.55 1.12 7.29
CA ARG A 138 -0.39 2.09 6.70
C ARG A 138 -0.51 3.39 7.48
N ALA A 139 0.05 3.48 8.70
CA ALA A 139 0.04 4.71 9.45
C ALA A 139 1.10 5.68 8.90
N SER A 140 1.01 6.94 9.29
CA SER A 140 2.00 7.95 8.92
C SER A 140 3.37 7.59 9.52
N GLY A 141 4.40 7.53 8.67
CA GLY A 141 5.77 7.20 9.09
C GLY A 141 6.01 5.71 9.35
N ASP A 142 4.99 4.86 9.24
CA ASP A 142 5.18 3.41 9.35
C ASP A 142 5.82 2.87 8.08
N TYR A 143 6.82 2.02 8.29
CA TYR A 143 7.41 1.22 7.23
C TYR A 143 7.61 -0.21 7.70
N ALA A 144 7.75 -1.09 6.73
CA ALA A 144 8.20 -2.45 6.93
C ALA A 144 9.52 -2.65 6.19
N THR A 145 10.30 -3.65 6.59
CA THR A 145 11.58 -3.95 5.93
C THR A 145 11.58 -5.38 5.43
N VAL A 146 11.99 -5.57 4.18
CA VAL A 146 12.21 -6.91 3.61
C VAL A 146 13.46 -7.48 4.25
N VAL A 147 13.33 -8.61 4.95
CA VAL A 147 14.46 -9.22 5.69
C VAL A 147 15.15 -10.28 4.85
N ALA A 148 14.37 -11.21 4.30
CA ALA A 148 14.92 -12.33 3.56
C ALA A 148 13.88 -12.94 2.61
N HIS A 149 14.34 -13.43 1.47
CA HIS A 149 13.55 -14.26 0.56
C HIS A 149 13.95 -15.73 0.69
N ASN A 150 12.96 -16.60 0.87
CA ASN A 150 13.16 -18.04 0.83
C ASN A 150 12.72 -18.57 -0.56
N PRO A 151 13.65 -19.04 -1.41
CA PRO A 151 13.34 -19.49 -2.77
C PRO A 151 12.54 -20.81 -2.79
N ASP A 152 12.79 -21.71 -1.82
CA ASP A 152 12.18 -23.04 -1.78
C ASP A 152 10.70 -22.98 -1.43
N THR A 153 10.38 -22.25 -0.37
CA THR A 153 9.01 -22.08 0.11
C THR A 153 8.27 -20.98 -0.63
N LYS A 154 8.97 -20.23 -1.50
CA LYS A 154 8.50 -18.98 -2.10
C LYS A 154 7.83 -18.15 -1.02
N ARG A 155 8.57 -17.75 0.01
CA ARG A 155 8.04 -16.89 1.09
C ARG A 155 9.01 -15.76 1.34
N THR A 156 8.47 -14.59 1.69
CA THR A 156 9.28 -13.46 2.09
C THR A 156 9.05 -13.15 3.55
N ARG A 157 10.14 -12.99 4.28
CA ARG A 157 10.12 -12.54 5.66
C ARG A 157 10.18 -11.02 5.70
N VAL A 158 9.21 -10.41 6.39
CA VAL A 158 9.13 -8.96 6.54
C VAL A 158 9.12 -8.60 8.01
N LYS A 159 9.87 -7.55 8.36
CA LYS A 159 9.84 -6.91 9.68
C LYS A 159 8.76 -5.84 9.67
N LEU A 160 7.76 -5.97 10.55
CA LEU A 160 6.67 -5.00 10.71
C LEU A 160 7.10 -3.84 11.61
N PRO A 161 6.38 -2.69 11.57
CA PRO A 161 6.62 -1.55 12.46
C PRO A 161 6.53 -1.91 13.95
N SER A 162 5.71 -2.91 14.31
CA SER A 162 5.63 -3.45 15.67
C SER A 162 6.84 -4.30 16.10
N SER A 163 7.90 -4.36 15.28
CA SER A 163 9.05 -5.26 15.41
C SER A 163 8.72 -6.76 15.34
N ALA A 164 7.44 -7.14 15.18
CA ALA A 164 7.04 -8.51 14.90
C ALA A 164 7.52 -8.95 13.51
N LYS A 165 8.08 -10.16 13.43
CA LYS A 165 8.49 -10.78 12.16
C LYS A 165 7.33 -11.60 11.63
N THR A 166 6.77 -11.22 10.48
CA THR A 166 5.73 -12.02 9.82
C THR A 166 6.28 -12.66 8.55
N MET A 167 5.91 -13.93 8.35
CA MET A 167 6.17 -14.63 7.10
C MET A 167 5.02 -14.35 6.15
N SER A 168 5.32 -13.79 4.99
CA SER A 168 4.39 -13.72 3.87
C SER A 168 4.56 -14.94 3.01
N SER A 169 3.47 -15.67 2.74
CA SER A 169 3.46 -16.61 1.63
C SER A 169 3.60 -15.86 0.30
N ASN A 170 4.39 -16.39 -0.64
CA ASN A 170 4.59 -15.83 -1.97
C ASN A 170 3.99 -16.75 -3.03
N GLY A 171 3.51 -16.12 -4.09
CA GLY A 171 2.91 -16.73 -5.27
C GLY A 171 2.25 -15.68 -6.16
N GLY A 172 1.78 -14.57 -5.59
CA GLY A 172 1.17 -13.48 -6.37
C GLY A 172 0.82 -12.20 -5.60
N SER A 173 1.42 -11.93 -4.43
CA SER A 173 1.14 -10.74 -3.61
C SER A 173 2.01 -9.56 -4.02
N ARG A 174 1.37 -8.43 -4.31
CA ARG A 174 2.10 -7.17 -4.51
C ARG A 174 2.51 -6.68 -3.15
N ARG A 175 3.76 -6.32 -2.97
CA ARG A 175 4.17 -5.61 -1.78
C ARG A 175 5.31 -4.72 -2.25
N TRP A 176 5.10 -3.41 -2.07
CA TRP A 176 6.03 -2.27 -2.26
C TRP A 176 7.40 -2.55 -1.65
N GLY A 177 8.51 -1.87 -1.97
CA GLY A 177 8.79 -0.84 -2.96
C GLY A 177 9.15 0.45 -2.28
#